data_AF-A0A920U970-F1
#
_entry.id   AF-A0A920U970-F1
#
_cell.length_a   1.000
_cell.length_b   1.000
_cell.length_c   1.000
_cell.angle_alpha   90.00
_cell.angle_beta   90.00
_cell.angle_gamma   90.00
#
_symmetry.space_group_name_H-M   'P 1'
#
loop_
_entity.id
_entity.type
_entity.pdbx_description
1 polymer ?
#
loop_
_entity_poly.entity_id
_entity_poly.type
_entity_poly.pdbx_seq_one_letter_code
_entity_poly.pdbx_strand_id
1 'polypeptide(L)' 'MSYLPRELAVPGTDLQVMYMNELYPVKVASTGAVFDPDDIRMKA' A
#
# COMPACT_ATOMS: atom_id res chain seq x y z
N MET A 1 -3.86 -0.86 5.21
CA MET A 1 -3.56 0.58 5.05
C MET A 1 -2.64 1.01 6.17
N SER A 2 -1.66 1.86 5.89
CA SER A 2 -0.72 2.40 6.89
C SER A 2 -0.30 3.82 6.50
N TYR A 3 0.18 4.59 7.48
CA TYR A 3 0.85 5.86 7.25
C TYR A 3 2.35 5.66 7.12
N LEU A 4 2.98 6.41 6.22
CA LEU A 4 4.42 6.37 5.96
C LEU A 4 4.94 7.80 5.81
N PRO A 5 6.23 8.04 6.12
CA PRO A 5 6.93 9.22 5.64
C PRO A 5 6.80 9.34 4.11
N ARG A 6 6.74 10.56 3.61
CA ARG A 6 6.39 10.84 2.19
C ARG A 6 7.37 10.18 1.22
N GLU A 7 8.64 10.15 1.60
CA GLU A 7 9.73 9.51 0.86
C GLU A 7 9.60 7.98 0.78
N LEU A 8 8.86 7.35 1.71
CA LEU A 8 8.59 5.91 1.72
C LEU A 8 7.22 5.56 1.15
N ALA A 9 6.30 6.52 1.07
CA ALA A 9 4.95 6.37 0.51
C ALA A 9 4.93 6.34 -1.03
N VAL A 10 5.85 5.58 -1.64
CA VAL A 10 5.98 5.43 -3.09
C VAL A 10 5.56 4.00 -3.47
N PRO A 11 4.65 3.81 -4.44
CA PRO A 11 4.31 2.49 -4.93
C PRO A 11 5.54 1.70 -5.37
N GLY A 12 5.63 0.45 -4.96
CA GLY A 12 6.77 -0.43 -5.24
C GLY A 12 7.84 -0.47 -4.15
N THR A 13 7.86 0.47 -3.20
CA THR A 13 8.81 0.46 -2.07
C THR A 13 8.66 -0.83 -1.25
N ASP A 14 9.76 -1.55 -1.09
CA ASP A 14 9.87 -2.74 -0.26
C ASP A 14 10.07 -2.33 1.21
N LEU A 15 9.25 -2.90 2.10
CA LEU A 15 9.27 -2.66 3.54
C LEU A 15 9.13 -3.99 4.30
N GLN A 16 9.30 -3.93 5.61
CA GLN A 16 9.04 -5.08 6.49
C GLN A 16 8.13 -4.66 7.64
N VAL A 17 7.21 -5.54 8.01
CA VAL A 17 6.34 -5.37 9.18
C VAL A 17 6.69 -6.44 10.19
N MET A 18 6.91 -6.03 11.43
CA MET A 18 7.08 -6.96 12.54
C MET A 18 5.70 -7.47 12.98
N TYR A 19 5.53 -8.78 12.97
CA TYR A 19 4.37 -9.46 13.53
C TYR A 19 4.85 -10.65 14.36
N MET A 20 4.46 -10.71 15.64
CA MET A 20 4.89 -11.78 16.57
C MET A 20 6.41 -12.04 16.57
N ASN A 21 7.21 -10.97 16.62
CA ASN A 21 8.68 -11.04 16.60
C ASN A 21 9.30 -11.63 15.33
N GLU A 22 8.52 -11.73 14.25
CA GLU A 22 8.99 -12.09 12.91
C GLU A 22 8.79 -10.93 11.95
N LEU A 23 9.70 -10.77 10.98
CA LEU A 23 9.62 -9.74 9.96
C LEU A 23 9.00 -10.31 8.68
N TYR A 24 7.89 -9.71 8.25
CA TYR A 24 7.18 -10.09 7.04
C TYR A 24 7.42 -9.03 5.95
N PRO A 25 7.82 -9.43 4.74
CA PRO A 25 8.02 -8.49 3.64
C PRO A 25 6.68 -7.97 3.13
N VAL A 26 6.61 -6.67 2.88
CA VAL A 26 5.45 -6.01 2.26
C VAL A 26 5.91 -5.01 1.22
N LYS A 27 5.01 -4.70 0.28
CA LYS A 27 5.25 -3.71 -0.77
C LYS A 27 4.18 -2.65 -0.74
N VAL A 28 4.58 -1.38 -0.84
CA VAL A 28 3.62 -0.28 -0.97
C VAL A 28 2.88 -0.45 -2.29
N ALA A 29 1.56 -0.68 -2.22
CA ALA A 29 0.75 -0.95 -3.41
C ALA A 29 0.30 0.34 -4.12
N SER A 30 -0.24 1.29 -3.37
CA SER A 30 -0.77 2.56 -3.89
C SER A 30 -0.89 3.57 -2.76
N THR A 31 -0.83 4.86 -3.09
CA THR A 31 -1.26 5.95 -2.21
C THR A 31 -2.75 6.29 -2.39
N GLY A 32 -3.40 5.68 -3.39
CA GLY A 32 -4.83 5.78 -3.67
C GLY A 32 -5.52 4.42 -3.60
N ALA A 33 -6.61 4.27 -4.34
CA ALA A 33 -7.31 3.01 -4.44
C ALA A 33 -6.41 1.94 -5.09
N VAL A 34 -6.41 0.73 -4.50
CA VAL A 34 -5.73 -0.44 -5.09
C VAL A 34 -6.64 -1.12 -6.12
N PHE A 35 -7.95 -0.99 -5.94
CA PHE A 35 -8.95 -1.56 -6.81
C PHE A 35 -9.78 -0.45 -7.45
N ASP A 36 -10.03 -0.58 -8.75
CA ASP A 36 -10.83 0.36 -9.56
C ASP A 36 -10.46 1.84 -9.36
N PRO A 37 -9.20 2.24 -9.63
CA PRO A 37 -8.75 3.61 -9.38
C PRO A 37 -9.43 4.66 -10.27
N ASP A 38 -10.03 4.23 -11.38
CA ASP A 38 -10.71 5.10 -12.36
C ASP A 38 -12.25 5.05 -12.20
N ASP A 39 -12.77 4.40 -11.16
CA ASP A 39 -14.20 4.22 -10.87
C ASP A 39 -15.02 3.66 -12.05
N ILE A 40 -14.40 2.87 -12.95
CA ILE A 40 -15.07 2.37 -14.17
C ILE A 40 -16.14 1.32 -13.88
N ARG A 41 -16.13 0.73 -12.67
CA ARG A 41 -17.13 -0.27 -12.24
C ARG A 41 -18.26 0.37 -11.43
N MET A 42 -18.18 1.66 -11.14
CA MET A 42 -19.26 2.36 -10.46
C MET A 42 -20.45 2.52 -11.41
N LYS A 43 -21.65 2.20 -10.93
CA LYS A 43 -22.88 2.49 -11.68
C LYS A 43 -23.17 3.99 -11.61
N ALA A 44 -23.63 4.55 -12.71
CA ALA A 44 -24.17 5.91 -12.77
C ALA A 44 -25.47 6.04 -11.95
#